data_AF-A0A381UVA7-F1
#
_entry.id   AF-A0A381UVA7-F1
#
_cell.length_a   1.000
_cell.length_b   1.000
_cell.length_c   1.000
_cell.angle_alpha   90.00
_cell.angle_beta   90.00
_cell.angle_gamma   90.00
#
_symmetry.space_group_name_H-M   'P 1'
#
loop_
_entity.id
_entity.type
_entity.pdbx_description
1 polymer ?
#
loop_
_entity_poly.entity_id
_entity_poly.type
_entity_poly.pdbx_seq_one_letter_code
_entity_poly.pdbx_strand_id
1 'polypeptide(L)'
;MFMRIEFPQFMKVIKLLSNFKLIVGPIVIMIFLELAFPYFLHKIPLYLHAAIDSGLLGLAQTSKRSLIPDDYILILGDSNAAGLGEWFNESLNDRRNLWPDFHTAHILHNKLNVDVISFGGAGAGNLMNLVFSPITQFKYINSFGPYNLKKPKRILVIFDEGNDITDNIKELFRLYLNKFDKDRIYDQSYFKLFLDDVFQNQNPYKTSTSFLKRLLFSRFLYKGIDDLFYEDKYQENWQKLVRAQKIHKLKLNEVSLYPRGHFLNIALVGSEKWVFSNKNFRPPIDVIEDDIKLGIYVFEQSLLYASEFFKGSKIDIVFLPSVTSSYQLLTLVEEYEESGSGLNRQESNYSYLAKIKKSGIFLLNEIKKIAEKHGFGFIDVGPDVRSASKSQIIHGMVDQNHFNKTGYHVFSDSIINQSDNLKQFIQ
;
A
#
# COMPACT_ATOMS: atom_id res chain seq x y z
N MET A 1 -41.39 -9.55 -72.09
CA MET A 1 -41.63 -8.81 -70.84
C MET A 1 -41.22 -9.74 -69.69
N PHE A 2 -40.17 -9.40 -68.96
CA PHE A 2 -39.43 -10.31 -68.06
C PHE A 2 -40.27 -10.74 -66.84
N MET A 3 -40.37 -12.06 -66.63
CA MET A 3 -40.93 -12.66 -65.42
C MET A 3 -39.91 -12.55 -64.29
N ARG A 4 -40.26 -11.82 -63.23
CA ARG A 4 -39.47 -11.71 -62.00
C ARG A 4 -39.78 -12.94 -61.13
N ILE A 5 -38.85 -13.88 -61.08
CA ILE A 5 -38.93 -15.03 -60.16
C ILE A 5 -38.41 -14.54 -58.80
N GLU A 6 -39.30 -14.26 -57.86
CA GLU A 6 -38.91 -14.02 -56.48
C GLU A 6 -38.71 -15.38 -55.78
N PHE A 7 -37.51 -15.61 -55.22
CA PHE A 7 -37.17 -16.83 -54.46
C PHE A 7 -37.37 -16.59 -52.95
N PRO A 8 -38.48 -17.04 -52.33
CA PRO A 8 -38.76 -16.77 -50.91
C PRO A 8 -37.81 -17.54 -49.97
N GLN A 9 -37.25 -18.66 -50.43
CA GLN A 9 -36.24 -19.43 -49.70
C GLN A 9 -34.89 -18.71 -49.65
N PHE A 10 -34.52 -17.98 -50.70
CA PHE A 10 -33.26 -17.23 -50.75
C PHE A 10 -33.24 -16.08 -49.73
N MET A 11 -34.37 -15.38 -49.60
CA MET A 11 -34.57 -14.35 -48.57
C MET A 11 -34.52 -14.91 -47.13
N LYS A 12 -35.04 -16.12 -46.88
CA LYS A 12 -34.92 -16.80 -45.58
C LYS A 12 -33.47 -17.19 -45.25
N VAL A 13 -32.71 -17.68 -46.23
CA VAL A 13 -31.28 -18.04 -46.06
C VAL A 13 -30.44 -16.79 -45.81
N ILE A 14 -30.66 -15.69 -46.54
CA ILE A 14 -29.99 -14.40 -46.30
C ILE A 14 -30.30 -13.88 -44.89
N LYS A 15 -31.56 -13.98 -44.44
CA LYS A 15 -31.96 -13.55 -43.09
C LYS A 15 -31.35 -14.44 -42.00
N LEU A 16 -31.24 -15.75 -42.24
CA LEU A 16 -30.58 -16.70 -41.36
C LEU A 16 -29.07 -16.43 -41.25
N LEU A 17 -28.39 -16.18 -42.39
CA LEU A 17 -26.98 -15.81 -42.45
C LEU A 17 -26.71 -14.43 -41.82
N SER A 18 -27.64 -13.48 -41.97
CA SER A 18 -27.59 -12.17 -41.31
C SER A 18 -27.72 -12.32 -39.78
N ASN A 19 -28.61 -13.19 -39.31
CA ASN A 19 -28.76 -13.48 -37.88
C ASN A 19 -27.56 -14.26 -37.32
N PHE A 20 -26.93 -15.11 -38.12
CA PHE A 20 -25.72 -15.84 -37.73
C PHE A 20 -24.53 -14.88 -37.47
N LYS A 21 -24.39 -13.82 -38.27
CA LYS A 21 -23.38 -12.77 -38.07
C LYS A 21 -23.57 -12.00 -36.75
N LEU A 22 -24.81 -11.77 -36.34
CA LEU A 22 -25.16 -11.08 -35.09
C LEU A 22 -24.75 -11.88 -33.84
N ILE A 23 -24.58 -13.20 -33.96
CA ILE A 23 -24.16 -14.07 -32.84
C ILE A 23 -22.66 -14.39 -32.93
N VAL A 24 -22.17 -14.77 -34.12
CA VAL A 24 -20.78 -15.18 -34.31
C VAL A 24 -19.81 -14.00 -34.16
N GLY A 25 -20.19 -12.81 -34.65
CA GLY A 25 -19.34 -11.61 -34.55
C GLY A 25 -18.93 -11.30 -33.11
N PRO A 26 -19.88 -11.12 -32.17
CA PRO A 26 -19.57 -10.90 -30.75
C PRO A 26 -18.75 -12.03 -30.12
N ILE A 27 -19.02 -13.30 -30.45
CA ILE A 27 -18.23 -14.43 -29.92
C ILE A 27 -16.78 -14.35 -30.40
N VAL A 28 -16.53 -14.08 -31.68
CA VAL A 28 -15.18 -13.93 -32.24
C VAL A 28 -14.46 -12.74 -31.59
N ILE A 29 -15.16 -11.63 -31.37
CA ILE A 29 -14.61 -10.47 -30.67
C ILE A 29 -14.24 -10.83 -29.23
N MET A 30 -15.09 -11.53 -28.50
CA MET A 30 -14.81 -11.97 -27.12
C MET A 30 -13.60 -12.89 -27.05
N ILE A 31 -13.49 -13.86 -27.97
CA ILE A 31 -12.31 -14.74 -28.07
C ILE A 31 -11.06 -13.91 -28.35
N PHE A 32 -11.11 -12.98 -29.30
CA PHE A 32 -9.98 -12.11 -29.62
C PHE A 32 -9.56 -11.27 -28.41
N LEU A 33 -10.52 -10.64 -27.72
CA LEU A 33 -10.24 -9.85 -26.53
C LEU A 33 -9.66 -10.69 -25.41
N GLU A 34 -10.14 -11.92 -25.21
CA GLU A 34 -9.60 -12.84 -24.21
C GLU A 34 -8.15 -13.25 -24.53
N LEU A 35 -7.81 -13.41 -25.81
CA LEU A 35 -6.44 -13.72 -26.24
C LEU A 35 -5.52 -12.49 -26.18
N ALA A 36 -6.04 -11.30 -26.47
CA ALA A 36 -5.25 -10.07 -26.54
C ALA A 36 -5.05 -9.40 -25.18
N PHE A 37 -6.08 -9.34 -24.34
CA PHE A 37 -6.11 -8.63 -23.06
C PHE A 37 -4.93 -8.95 -22.12
N PRO A 38 -4.47 -10.22 -21.98
CA PRO A 38 -3.29 -10.55 -21.19
C PRO A 38 -2.06 -9.71 -21.54
N TYR A 39 -1.88 -9.34 -22.82
CA TYR A 39 -0.71 -8.59 -23.30
C TYR A 39 -0.80 -7.08 -23.07
N PHE A 40 -1.97 -6.57 -22.64
CA PHE A 40 -2.24 -5.14 -22.51
C PHE A 40 -2.55 -4.70 -21.08
N LEU A 41 -2.40 -5.55 -20.06
CA LEU A 41 -2.71 -5.19 -18.66
C LEU A 41 -2.02 -3.89 -18.20
N HIS A 42 -0.74 -3.71 -18.53
CA HIS A 42 0.05 -2.51 -18.20
C HIS A 42 -0.40 -1.22 -18.91
N LYS A 43 -1.32 -1.32 -19.88
CA LYS A 43 -1.89 -0.17 -20.60
C LYS A 43 -3.29 0.18 -20.12
N ILE A 44 -3.85 -0.60 -19.20
CA ILE A 44 -5.17 -0.31 -18.63
C ILE A 44 -5.06 1.00 -17.81
N PRO A 45 -5.91 2.01 -18.10
CA PRO A 45 -5.94 3.25 -17.34
C PRO A 45 -6.17 3.03 -15.85
N LEU A 46 -5.56 3.87 -15.00
CA LEU A 46 -5.59 3.72 -13.55
C LEU A 46 -7.01 3.56 -12.98
N TYR A 47 -7.97 4.35 -13.46
CA TYR A 47 -9.36 4.31 -13.00
C TYR A 47 -10.10 2.99 -13.31
N LEU A 48 -9.52 2.11 -14.13
CA LEU A 48 -10.04 0.77 -14.42
C LEU A 48 -9.28 -0.33 -13.66
N HIS A 49 -8.26 0.01 -12.86
CA HIS A 49 -7.49 -0.99 -12.11
C HIS A 49 -8.35 -1.74 -11.10
N ALA A 50 -9.39 -1.11 -10.55
CA ALA A 50 -10.36 -1.77 -9.67
C ALA A 50 -11.00 -3.00 -10.33
N ALA A 51 -11.24 -2.98 -11.64
CA ALA A 51 -11.83 -4.10 -12.39
C ALA A 51 -10.82 -5.21 -12.71
N ILE A 52 -9.52 -4.97 -12.54
CA ILE A 52 -8.48 -5.99 -12.76
C ILE A 52 -8.51 -7.00 -11.61
N ASP A 53 -8.13 -8.24 -11.91
CA ASP A 53 -7.84 -9.24 -10.87
C ASP A 53 -6.75 -8.71 -9.93
N SER A 54 -7.03 -8.68 -8.62
CA SER A 54 -6.10 -8.24 -7.59
C SER A 54 -4.77 -9.00 -7.64
N GLY A 55 -4.79 -10.27 -8.04
CA GLY A 55 -3.59 -11.08 -8.22
C GLY A 55 -2.71 -10.67 -9.40
N LEU A 56 -3.22 -9.86 -10.33
CA LEU A 56 -2.50 -9.37 -11.51
C LEU A 56 -2.22 -7.87 -11.47
N LEU A 57 -2.66 -7.15 -10.43
CA LEU A 57 -2.50 -5.69 -10.33
C LEU A 57 -1.06 -5.22 -10.48
N GLY A 58 -0.08 -5.97 -9.97
CA GLY A 58 1.34 -5.62 -10.17
C GLY A 58 1.75 -5.53 -11.64
N LEU A 59 1.15 -6.33 -12.53
CA LEU A 59 1.39 -6.25 -13.97
C LEU A 59 0.68 -5.06 -14.64
N ALA A 60 -0.37 -4.53 -14.01
CA ALA A 60 -1.11 -3.37 -14.51
C ALA A 60 -0.44 -2.03 -14.16
N GLN A 61 0.48 -2.02 -13.18
CA GLN A 61 1.21 -0.82 -12.78
C GLN A 61 2.03 -0.22 -13.93
N THR A 62 2.11 1.11 -13.97
CA THR A 62 2.71 1.89 -15.06
C THR A 62 4.13 2.36 -14.76
N SER A 63 4.64 2.08 -13.56
CA SER A 63 6.03 2.32 -13.14
C SER A 63 7.02 1.32 -13.75
N LYS A 64 6.78 0.90 -15.00
CA LYS A 64 7.58 -0.09 -15.72
C LYS A 64 7.35 0.02 -17.23
N ARG A 65 8.37 -0.33 -18.01
CA ARG A 65 8.40 -0.16 -19.48
C ARG A 65 7.62 -1.23 -20.23
N SER A 66 7.51 -2.42 -19.66
CA SER A 66 6.88 -3.58 -20.27
C SER A 66 5.80 -4.17 -19.35
N LEU A 67 5.05 -5.13 -19.89
CA LEU A 67 4.09 -5.91 -19.10
C LEU A 67 4.79 -6.71 -18.01
N ILE A 68 5.77 -7.52 -18.41
CA ILE A 68 6.62 -8.31 -17.52
C ILE A 68 7.94 -7.54 -17.41
N PRO A 69 8.26 -7.01 -16.22
CA PRO A 69 9.50 -6.28 -16.05
C PRO A 69 10.69 -7.23 -15.93
N ASP A 70 11.86 -6.72 -16.28
CA ASP A 70 13.15 -7.40 -16.09
C ASP A 70 14.00 -6.62 -15.07
N ASP A 71 14.84 -7.31 -14.31
CA ASP A 71 15.81 -6.70 -13.39
C ASP A 71 15.23 -5.62 -12.44
N TYR A 72 13.97 -5.79 -12.08
CA TYR A 72 13.14 -4.77 -11.43
C TYR A 72 13.33 -4.67 -9.92
N ILE A 73 12.81 -3.57 -9.37
CA ILE A 73 12.67 -3.30 -7.94
C ILE A 73 11.26 -3.69 -7.51
N LEU A 74 11.14 -4.51 -6.48
CA LEU A 74 9.87 -4.82 -5.84
C LEU A 74 9.71 -4.01 -4.54
N ILE A 75 8.58 -3.35 -4.35
CA ILE A 75 8.22 -2.69 -3.09
C ILE A 75 7.24 -3.57 -2.34
N LEU A 76 7.53 -3.83 -1.06
CA LEU A 76 6.68 -4.56 -0.13
C LEU A 76 6.37 -3.67 1.09
N GLY A 77 5.20 -3.87 1.70
CA GLY A 77 4.77 -3.12 2.86
C GLY A 77 3.26 -2.92 2.87
N ASP A 78 2.81 -2.01 3.71
CA ASP A 78 1.40 -1.74 3.94
C ASP A 78 0.77 -0.80 2.89
N SER A 79 -0.25 -0.02 3.28
CA SER A 79 -0.90 0.95 2.41
C SER A 79 0.03 2.06 1.91
N ASN A 80 1.10 2.41 2.65
CA ASN A 80 2.11 3.35 2.18
C ASN A 80 2.92 2.77 1.02
N ALA A 81 3.22 1.47 1.03
CA ALA A 81 3.85 0.76 -0.09
C ALA A 81 2.91 0.63 -1.29
N ALA A 82 1.61 0.42 -1.05
CA ALA A 82 0.59 0.36 -2.09
C ALA A 82 0.39 1.72 -2.80
N GLY A 83 0.83 2.82 -2.18
CA GLY A 83 0.64 4.16 -2.71
C GLY A 83 -0.76 4.71 -2.48
N LEU A 84 -1.49 4.22 -1.46
CA LEU A 84 -2.78 4.81 -1.10
C LEU A 84 -2.57 6.22 -0.54
N GLY A 85 -3.61 7.04 -0.64
CA GLY A 85 -3.59 8.40 -0.10
C GLY A 85 -4.19 9.43 -1.03
N GLU A 86 -4.02 10.69 -0.66
CA GLU A 86 -4.60 11.83 -1.39
C GLU A 86 -4.08 11.92 -2.83
N TRP A 87 -2.78 11.69 -3.07
CA TRP A 87 -2.22 11.77 -4.42
C TRP A 87 -2.78 10.67 -5.35
N PHE A 88 -3.00 9.46 -4.83
CA PHE A 88 -3.68 8.40 -5.58
C PHE A 88 -5.13 8.77 -5.90
N ASN A 89 -5.86 9.32 -4.94
CA ASN A 89 -7.24 9.76 -5.16
C ASN A 89 -7.34 10.91 -6.18
N GLU A 90 -6.43 11.88 -6.11
CA GLU A 90 -6.31 12.95 -7.11
C GLU A 90 -6.05 12.38 -8.51
N SER A 91 -5.12 11.43 -8.59
CA SER A 91 -4.73 10.76 -9.83
C SER A 91 -5.86 9.92 -10.43
N LEU A 92 -6.65 9.25 -9.60
CA LEU A 92 -7.85 8.52 -10.02
C LEU A 92 -8.94 9.45 -10.56
N ASN A 93 -9.07 10.65 -10.01
CA ASN A 93 -10.09 11.62 -10.40
C ASN A 93 -9.75 12.35 -11.70
N ASP A 94 -8.47 12.50 -12.05
CA ASP A 94 -8.07 13.09 -13.34
C ASP A 94 -8.16 12.08 -14.49
N ARG A 95 -9.38 11.87 -15.00
CA ARG A 95 -9.65 10.92 -16.10
C ARG A 95 -8.96 11.28 -17.43
N ARG A 96 -8.34 12.44 -17.55
CA ARG A 96 -7.58 12.83 -18.76
C ARG A 96 -6.18 12.24 -18.76
N ASN A 97 -5.60 12.04 -17.58
CA ASN A 97 -4.33 11.35 -17.44
C ASN A 97 -4.61 9.85 -17.21
N LEU A 98 -4.41 9.04 -18.24
CA LEU A 98 -4.71 7.60 -18.17
C LEU A 98 -3.70 6.84 -17.30
N TRP A 99 -2.46 7.34 -17.20
CA TRP A 99 -1.34 6.68 -16.54
C TRP A 99 -0.56 7.67 -15.64
N PRO A 100 -1.22 8.24 -14.62
CA PRO A 100 -0.59 9.21 -13.73
C PRO A 100 0.43 8.55 -12.80
N ASP A 101 1.42 9.33 -12.40
CA ASP A 101 2.23 9.03 -11.21
C ASP A 101 1.42 9.29 -9.95
N PHE A 102 1.54 8.42 -8.95
CA PHE A 102 0.82 8.62 -7.68
C PHE A 102 1.55 8.18 -6.41
N HIS A 103 2.73 7.56 -6.51
CA HIS A 103 3.49 7.14 -5.32
C HIS A 103 4.96 6.82 -5.63
N THR A 104 5.65 6.25 -4.64
CA THR A 104 7.07 5.86 -4.66
C THR A 104 7.48 5.05 -5.89
N ALA A 105 6.67 4.09 -6.37
CA ALA A 105 7.09 3.25 -7.49
C ALA A 105 7.31 4.07 -8.77
N HIS A 106 6.41 5.03 -9.05
CA HIS A 106 6.55 5.94 -10.19
C HIS A 106 7.74 6.87 -10.05
N ILE A 107 7.97 7.43 -8.86
CA ILE A 107 9.10 8.34 -8.66
C ILE A 107 10.43 7.60 -8.83
N LEU A 108 10.57 6.41 -8.24
CA LEU A 108 11.75 5.57 -8.43
C LEU A 108 11.94 5.18 -9.89
N HIS A 109 10.86 4.78 -10.58
CA HIS A 109 10.91 4.46 -12.01
C HIS A 109 11.41 5.65 -12.84
N ASN A 110 10.83 6.83 -12.63
CA ASN A 110 11.13 8.03 -13.38
C ASN A 110 12.55 8.55 -13.10
N LYS A 111 13.05 8.40 -11.87
CA LYS A 111 14.38 8.89 -11.48
C LYS A 111 15.51 7.91 -11.79
N LEU A 112 15.27 6.60 -11.63
CA LEU A 112 16.29 5.57 -11.83
C LEU A 112 16.23 4.94 -13.21
N ASN A 113 15.15 5.17 -13.96
CA ASN A 113 14.90 4.56 -15.25
C ASN A 113 14.95 3.02 -15.17
N VAL A 114 14.39 2.44 -14.09
CA VAL A 114 14.30 1.00 -13.83
C VAL A 114 12.85 0.63 -13.59
N ASP A 115 12.43 -0.58 -13.97
CA ASP A 115 11.09 -1.06 -13.68
C ASP A 115 10.89 -1.23 -12.17
N VAL A 116 9.76 -0.74 -11.66
CA VAL A 116 9.38 -0.84 -10.25
C VAL A 116 7.96 -1.37 -10.15
N ILE A 117 7.76 -2.39 -9.35
CA ILE A 117 6.43 -2.93 -9.02
C ILE A 117 6.24 -2.83 -7.50
N SER A 118 5.04 -2.49 -7.05
CA SER A 118 4.63 -2.63 -5.66
C SER A 118 3.65 -3.78 -5.49
N PHE A 119 3.91 -4.66 -4.51
CA PHE A 119 2.93 -5.63 -4.00
C PHE A 119 2.38 -5.19 -2.63
N GLY A 120 2.48 -3.90 -2.31
CA GLY A 120 1.96 -3.35 -1.06
C GLY A 120 0.44 -3.55 -0.92
N GLY A 121 -0.02 -3.70 0.32
CA GLY A 121 -1.42 -4.00 0.63
C GLY A 121 -1.92 -3.25 1.86
N ALA A 122 -3.18 -2.80 1.85
CA ALA A 122 -3.74 -2.06 2.96
C ALA A 122 -4.35 -2.95 4.05
N GLY A 123 -4.32 -2.48 5.29
CA GLY A 123 -5.13 -3.02 6.40
C GLY A 123 -4.67 -4.37 6.96
N ALA A 124 -3.38 -4.71 6.82
CA ALA A 124 -2.81 -5.93 7.37
C ALA A 124 -1.37 -5.72 7.84
N GLY A 125 -0.87 -6.61 8.70
CA GLY A 125 0.50 -6.56 9.19
C GLY A 125 1.50 -7.11 8.18
N ASN A 126 2.77 -7.15 8.58
CA ASN A 126 3.87 -7.63 7.76
C ASN A 126 3.75 -9.11 7.38
N LEU A 127 3.03 -9.92 8.17
CA LEU A 127 2.78 -11.32 7.83
C LEU A 127 1.95 -11.42 6.54
N MET A 128 0.86 -10.67 6.43
CA MET A 128 0.13 -10.58 5.17
C MET A 128 0.92 -9.86 4.08
N ASN A 129 1.55 -8.73 4.40
CA ASN A 129 2.05 -7.78 3.40
C ASN A 129 3.49 -8.03 2.93
N LEU A 130 4.27 -8.88 3.60
CA LEU A 130 5.61 -9.31 3.16
C LEU A 130 5.62 -10.76 2.69
N VAL A 131 4.82 -11.63 3.32
CA VAL A 131 4.81 -13.06 3.04
C VAL A 131 3.60 -13.43 2.20
N PHE A 132 2.41 -13.39 2.78
CA PHE A 132 1.25 -14.05 2.18
C PHE A 132 0.84 -13.42 0.83
N SER A 133 0.52 -12.13 0.81
CA SER A 133 0.04 -11.43 -0.39
C SER A 133 1.12 -11.39 -1.49
N PRO A 134 2.37 -10.95 -1.24
CA PRO A 134 3.39 -10.85 -2.28
C PRO A 134 3.77 -12.20 -2.92
N ILE A 135 3.99 -13.23 -2.09
CA ILE A 135 4.37 -14.57 -2.59
C ILE A 135 3.21 -15.18 -3.37
N THR A 136 1.98 -14.98 -2.90
CA THR A 136 0.81 -15.51 -3.58
C THR A 136 0.57 -14.79 -4.90
N GLN A 137 0.72 -13.46 -4.95
CA GLN A 137 0.60 -12.67 -6.18
C GLN A 137 1.67 -13.08 -7.20
N PHE A 138 2.93 -13.25 -6.75
CA PHE A 138 4.01 -13.75 -7.59
C PHE A 138 3.73 -15.14 -8.19
N LYS A 139 3.28 -16.10 -7.36
CA LYS A 139 2.91 -17.45 -7.82
C LYS A 139 1.68 -17.41 -8.74
N TYR A 140 0.72 -16.55 -8.45
CA TYR A 140 -0.50 -16.42 -9.24
C TYR A 140 -0.19 -15.88 -10.64
N ILE A 141 0.59 -14.81 -10.75
CA ILE A 141 1.08 -14.29 -12.03
C ILE A 141 1.74 -15.41 -12.85
N ASN A 142 2.67 -16.15 -12.24
CA ASN A 142 3.40 -17.23 -12.90
C ASN A 142 2.55 -18.49 -13.17
N SER A 143 1.30 -18.53 -12.71
CA SER A 143 0.37 -19.62 -13.04
C SER A 143 -0.30 -19.44 -14.41
N PHE A 144 -0.19 -18.24 -15.01
CA PHE A 144 -0.70 -17.94 -16.35
C PHE A 144 0.38 -18.17 -17.40
N GLY A 145 0.08 -19.01 -18.40
CA GLY A 145 1.01 -19.38 -19.47
C GLY A 145 1.73 -18.23 -20.20
N PRO A 146 1.11 -17.05 -20.44
CA PRO A 146 1.79 -15.94 -21.10
C PRO A 146 2.80 -15.21 -20.21
N TYR A 147 2.81 -15.46 -18.90
CA TYR A 147 3.60 -14.69 -17.95
C TYR A 147 4.74 -15.53 -17.38
N ASN A 148 5.90 -14.90 -17.26
CA ASN A 148 7.08 -15.46 -16.61
C ASN A 148 7.78 -14.34 -15.83
N LEU A 149 7.16 -13.96 -14.71
CA LEU A 149 7.70 -12.93 -13.83
C LEU A 149 8.86 -13.53 -13.03
N LYS A 150 10.08 -13.10 -13.35
CA LYS A 150 11.29 -13.47 -12.61
C LYS A 150 11.26 -12.88 -11.20
N LYS A 151 12.03 -13.47 -10.28
CA LYS A 151 12.28 -12.85 -8.97
C LYS A 151 12.90 -11.45 -9.18
N PRO A 152 12.57 -10.47 -8.32
CA PRO A 152 13.11 -9.13 -8.45
C PRO A 152 14.62 -9.13 -8.23
N LYS A 153 15.30 -8.11 -8.74
CA LYS A 153 16.73 -7.90 -8.46
C LYS A 153 16.92 -7.30 -7.08
N ARG A 154 15.99 -6.43 -6.67
CA ARG A 154 16.01 -5.70 -5.41
C ARG A 154 14.62 -5.64 -4.79
N ILE A 155 14.55 -5.63 -3.47
CA ILE A 155 13.32 -5.52 -2.71
C ILE A 155 13.48 -4.38 -1.71
N LEU A 156 12.54 -3.43 -1.75
CA LEU A 156 12.39 -2.40 -0.73
C LEU A 156 11.26 -2.84 0.20
N VAL A 157 11.58 -3.10 1.46
CA VAL A 157 10.60 -3.45 2.49
C VAL A 157 10.32 -2.19 3.31
N ILE A 158 9.15 -1.59 3.12
CA ILE A 158 8.73 -0.44 3.91
C ILE A 158 8.21 -0.95 5.25
N PHE A 159 8.87 -0.54 6.32
CA PHE A 159 8.42 -0.73 7.69
C PHE A 159 7.81 0.58 8.19
N ASP A 160 6.52 0.58 8.51
CA ASP A 160 5.80 1.76 9.00
C ASP A 160 5.77 1.76 10.53
N GLU A 161 6.47 2.73 11.12
CA GLU A 161 6.53 2.93 12.57
C GLU A 161 5.14 3.08 13.22
N GLY A 162 4.17 3.58 12.45
CA GLY A 162 2.86 4.02 12.92
C GLY A 162 1.83 2.92 13.14
N ASN A 163 1.95 1.78 12.46
CA ASN A 163 0.95 0.71 12.50
C ASN A 163 1.51 -0.71 12.41
N ASP A 164 2.68 -0.95 11.80
CA ASP A 164 3.18 -2.32 11.54
C ASP A 164 3.24 -3.20 12.79
N ILE A 165 3.76 -2.66 13.90
CA ILE A 165 3.82 -3.41 15.17
C ILE A 165 2.42 -3.80 15.66
N THR A 166 1.50 -2.84 15.66
CA THR A 166 0.15 -3.05 16.18
C THR A 166 -0.62 -4.02 15.29
N ASP A 167 -0.46 -3.92 13.98
CA ASP A 167 -1.13 -4.80 13.02
C ASP A 167 -0.53 -6.20 13.01
N ASN A 168 0.79 -6.35 13.21
CA ASN A 168 1.44 -7.63 13.45
C ASN A 168 0.84 -8.35 14.66
N ILE A 169 0.70 -7.65 15.80
CA ILE A 169 0.14 -8.22 17.03
C ILE A 169 -1.32 -8.67 16.81
N LYS A 170 -2.15 -7.79 16.24
CA LYS A 170 -3.56 -8.11 15.94
C LYS A 170 -3.68 -9.33 15.02
N GLU A 171 -2.87 -9.36 13.97
CA GLU A 171 -2.92 -10.43 12.98
C GLU A 171 -2.42 -11.76 13.56
N LEU A 172 -1.32 -11.73 14.29
CA LEU A 172 -0.81 -12.88 15.02
C LEU A 172 -1.89 -13.42 15.97
N PHE A 173 -2.54 -12.57 16.75
CA PHE A 173 -3.60 -13.02 17.65
C PHE A 173 -4.80 -13.63 16.93
N ARG A 174 -5.15 -13.10 15.75
CA ARG A 174 -6.22 -13.63 14.91
C ARG A 174 -5.89 -15.00 14.32
N LEU A 175 -4.65 -15.21 13.88
CA LEU A 175 -4.26 -16.36 13.06
C LEU A 175 -3.56 -17.47 13.83
N TYR A 176 -2.69 -17.13 14.76
CA TYR A 176 -1.84 -18.07 15.48
C TYR A 176 -2.58 -18.71 16.65
N LEU A 177 -3.23 -17.90 17.50
CA LEU A 177 -3.72 -18.37 18.80
C LEU A 177 -4.83 -19.44 18.75
N ASN A 178 -5.49 -19.59 17.61
CA ASN A 178 -6.55 -20.57 17.44
C ASN A 178 -6.04 -21.97 17.10
N LYS A 179 -4.78 -22.11 16.67
CA LYS A 179 -4.22 -23.35 16.10
C LYS A 179 -2.84 -23.73 16.61
N PHE A 180 -2.07 -22.77 17.13
CA PHE A 180 -0.68 -22.97 17.49
C PHE A 180 -0.44 -22.71 18.99
N ASP A 181 0.55 -23.39 19.53
CA ASP A 181 0.95 -23.28 20.92
C ASP A 181 1.62 -21.93 21.20
N LYS A 182 1.07 -21.17 22.16
CA LYS A 182 1.54 -19.85 22.57
C LYS A 182 2.95 -19.88 23.14
N ASP A 183 3.29 -20.96 23.85
CA ASP A 183 4.58 -21.08 24.55
C ASP A 183 5.74 -21.31 23.58
N ARG A 184 5.41 -21.63 22.32
CA ARG A 184 6.37 -21.89 21.24
C ARG A 184 6.50 -20.76 20.24
N ILE A 185 5.96 -19.58 20.54
CA ILE A 185 5.91 -18.48 19.57
C ILE A 185 7.30 -18.01 19.12
N TYR A 186 8.28 -18.02 20.03
CA TYR A 186 9.67 -17.66 19.75
C TYR A 186 10.52 -18.83 19.23
N ASP A 187 9.95 -20.03 19.06
CA ASP A 187 10.61 -21.13 18.36
C ASP A 187 10.49 -20.88 16.85
N GLN A 188 11.61 -20.53 16.21
CA GLN A 188 11.67 -20.20 14.80
C GLN A 188 11.14 -21.31 13.87
N SER A 189 11.42 -22.57 14.21
CA SER A 189 10.95 -23.70 13.39
C SER A 189 9.44 -23.87 13.51
N TYR A 190 8.92 -23.70 14.72
CA TYR A 190 7.48 -23.73 14.97
C TYR A 190 6.75 -22.54 14.34
N PHE A 191 7.34 -21.35 14.39
CA PHE A 191 6.79 -20.16 13.74
C PHE A 191 6.80 -20.30 12.21
N LYS A 192 7.82 -20.93 11.63
CA LYS A 192 7.84 -21.25 10.19
C LYS A 192 6.70 -22.19 9.79
N LEU A 193 6.40 -23.21 10.60
CA LEU A 193 5.23 -24.08 10.38
C LEU A 193 3.91 -23.28 10.38
N PHE A 194 3.79 -22.28 11.27
CA PHE A 194 2.67 -21.36 11.26
C PHE A 194 2.59 -20.54 9.97
N LEU A 195 3.69 -19.97 9.49
CA LEU A 195 3.73 -19.25 8.22
C LEU A 195 3.32 -20.15 7.04
N ASP A 196 3.77 -21.40 7.03
CA ASP A 196 3.38 -22.38 6.03
C ASP A 196 1.88 -22.73 6.09
N ASP A 197 1.29 -22.86 7.29
CA ASP A 197 -0.16 -23.08 7.46
C ASP A 197 -0.99 -21.90 6.94
N VAL A 198 -0.60 -20.67 7.29
CA VAL A 198 -1.28 -19.46 6.80
C VAL A 198 -1.22 -19.43 5.28
N PHE A 199 -0.06 -19.70 4.69
CA PHE A 199 0.11 -19.74 3.25
C PHE A 199 -0.77 -20.79 2.57
N GLN A 200 -0.90 -22.00 3.14
CA GLN A 200 -1.69 -23.07 2.55
C GLN A 200 -3.20 -22.86 2.70
N ASN A 201 -3.64 -22.36 3.86
CA ASN A 201 -5.05 -22.31 4.22
C ASN A 201 -5.75 -21.01 3.82
N GLN A 202 -5.03 -19.91 3.65
CA GLN A 202 -5.65 -18.62 3.33
C GLN A 202 -5.59 -18.24 1.87
N ASN A 203 -4.85 -18.96 1.03
CA ASN A 203 -4.60 -18.60 -0.37
C ASN A 203 -5.89 -18.49 -1.20
N PRO A 204 -6.40 -17.26 -1.50
CA PRO A 204 -7.63 -17.10 -2.27
C PRO A 204 -7.42 -17.45 -3.75
N TYR A 205 -6.15 -17.50 -4.17
CA TYR A 205 -5.73 -17.81 -5.53
C TYR A 205 -5.38 -19.29 -5.71
N LYS A 206 -5.71 -20.17 -4.74
CA LYS A 206 -5.52 -21.63 -4.84
C LYS A 206 -5.79 -22.05 -6.28
N THR A 207 -4.77 -22.65 -6.89
CA THR A 207 -4.64 -22.91 -8.33
C THR A 207 -5.71 -23.87 -8.82
N SER A 208 -6.94 -23.37 -8.89
CA SER A 208 -8.04 -24.03 -9.55
C SER A 208 -7.67 -24.09 -11.02
N THR A 209 -7.62 -25.31 -11.55
CA THR A 209 -7.43 -25.60 -12.97
C THR A 209 -8.62 -25.16 -13.84
N SER A 210 -9.63 -24.52 -13.24
CA SER A 210 -10.84 -24.07 -13.93
C SER A 210 -10.49 -23.14 -15.10
N PHE A 211 -11.00 -23.50 -16.28
CA PHE A 211 -10.93 -22.69 -17.50
C PHE A 211 -11.44 -21.26 -17.26
N LEU A 212 -12.44 -21.07 -16.38
CA LEU A 212 -12.99 -19.75 -16.05
C LEU A 212 -11.96 -18.81 -15.43
N LYS A 213 -10.95 -19.31 -14.69
CA LYS A 213 -9.87 -18.45 -14.16
C LYS A 213 -8.97 -17.88 -15.25
N ARG A 214 -8.91 -18.52 -16.42
CA ARG A 214 -8.12 -18.07 -17.58
C ARG A 214 -8.84 -17.02 -18.43
N LEU A 215 -10.12 -16.77 -18.17
CA LEU A 215 -10.91 -15.76 -18.85
C LEU A 215 -10.70 -14.37 -18.23
N LEU A 216 -9.48 -13.84 -18.35
CA LEU A 216 -9.07 -12.55 -17.79
C LEU A 216 -9.93 -11.38 -18.30
N PHE A 217 -10.18 -11.28 -19.61
CA PHE A 217 -10.97 -10.19 -20.16
C PHE A 217 -12.42 -10.28 -19.67
N SER A 218 -12.99 -11.48 -19.71
CA SER A 218 -14.37 -11.70 -19.28
C SER A 218 -14.57 -11.37 -17.80
N ARG A 219 -13.59 -11.70 -16.94
CA ARG A 219 -13.61 -11.36 -15.52
C ARG A 219 -13.44 -9.86 -15.27
N PHE A 220 -12.56 -9.21 -16.03
CA PHE A 220 -12.41 -7.76 -16.01
C PHE A 220 -13.72 -7.06 -16.36
N LEU A 221 -14.39 -7.51 -17.42
CA LEU A 221 -15.68 -6.97 -17.84
C LEU A 221 -16.76 -7.22 -16.79
N TYR A 222 -16.85 -8.45 -16.27
CA TYR A 222 -17.81 -8.80 -15.22
C TYR A 222 -17.64 -7.91 -13.99
N LYS A 223 -16.40 -7.76 -13.50
CA LYS A 223 -16.11 -6.94 -12.32
C LYS A 223 -16.41 -5.47 -12.58
N GLY A 224 -16.03 -4.94 -13.74
CA GLY A 224 -16.36 -3.57 -14.11
C GLY A 224 -17.87 -3.32 -14.21
N ILE A 225 -18.67 -4.30 -14.63
CA ILE A 225 -20.13 -4.21 -14.63
C ILE A 225 -20.69 -4.31 -13.21
N ASP A 226 -20.21 -5.25 -12.40
CA ASP A 226 -20.61 -5.41 -11.01
C ASP A 226 -20.37 -4.12 -10.21
N ASP A 227 -19.19 -3.50 -10.39
CA ASP A 227 -18.81 -2.22 -9.78
C ASP A 227 -19.72 -1.05 -10.21
N LEU A 228 -20.32 -1.10 -11.42
CA LEU A 228 -21.29 -0.07 -11.86
C LEU A 228 -22.63 -0.19 -11.13
N PHE A 229 -23.02 -1.39 -10.70
CA PHE A 229 -24.28 -1.64 -10.01
C PHE A 229 -24.13 -1.61 -8.48
N TYR A 230 -22.91 -1.75 -7.97
CA TYR A 230 -22.58 -1.53 -6.57
C TYR A 230 -22.23 -0.04 -6.33
N GLU A 231 -23.26 0.79 -6.22
CA GLU A 231 -23.11 2.18 -5.77
C GLU A 231 -22.82 2.20 -4.26
N ASP A 232 -21.56 2.45 -3.89
CA ASP A 232 -21.09 2.27 -2.53
C ASP A 232 -21.52 3.44 -1.62
N LYS A 233 -22.58 3.23 -0.82
CA LYS A 233 -23.00 4.14 0.28
C LYS A 233 -21.87 4.46 1.27
N TYR A 234 -20.78 3.70 1.24
CA TYR A 234 -19.61 3.89 2.10
C TYR A 234 -18.84 5.19 1.79
N GLN A 235 -18.80 5.63 0.52
CA GLN A 235 -18.08 6.86 0.12
C GLN A 235 -18.65 8.13 0.77
N GLU A 236 -19.97 8.22 0.92
CA GLU A 236 -20.63 9.43 1.44
C GLU A 236 -20.35 9.63 2.95
N ASN A 237 -20.34 8.54 3.71
CA ASN A 237 -20.00 8.55 5.14
C ASN A 237 -18.50 8.77 5.38
N TRP A 238 -17.65 8.17 4.54
CA TRP A 238 -16.21 8.44 4.58
C TRP A 238 -15.92 9.91 4.31
N GLN A 239 -16.49 10.52 3.27
CA GLN A 239 -16.28 11.94 2.98
C GLN A 239 -16.72 12.87 4.13
N LYS A 240 -17.82 12.55 4.83
CA LYS A 240 -18.26 13.32 6.01
C LYS A 240 -17.28 13.21 7.18
N LEU A 241 -16.85 11.99 7.51
CA LEU A 241 -15.89 11.74 8.60
C LEU A 241 -14.53 12.39 8.33
N VAL A 242 -14.12 12.36 7.07
CA VAL A 242 -12.84 12.85 6.59
C VAL A 242 -12.79 14.38 6.51
N ARG A 243 -13.89 15.04 6.09
CA ARG A 243 -13.98 16.51 6.15
C ARG A 243 -13.93 17.05 7.58
N ALA A 244 -14.49 16.33 8.55
CA ALA A 244 -14.45 16.70 9.96
C ALA A 244 -13.05 16.58 10.60
N GLN A 245 -12.12 15.86 9.95
CA GLN A 245 -10.78 15.58 10.46
C GLN A 245 -9.69 16.14 9.55
N LYS A 246 -9.98 17.14 8.69
CA LYS A 246 -8.98 17.74 7.81
C LYS A 246 -7.90 18.48 8.61
N ILE A 247 -6.65 18.43 8.15
CA ILE A 247 -5.58 19.31 8.64
C ILE A 247 -6.03 20.77 8.46
N HIS A 248 -5.91 21.56 9.52
CA HIS A 248 -6.28 22.98 9.49
C HIS A 248 -5.34 23.79 10.37
N LYS A 249 -5.23 25.08 10.07
CA LYS A 249 -4.45 26.00 10.91
C LYS A 249 -5.12 26.14 12.27
N LEU A 250 -4.32 26.12 13.33
CA LEU A 250 -4.78 26.39 14.68
C LEU A 250 -5.26 27.84 14.77
N LYS A 251 -6.49 28.04 15.23
CA LYS A 251 -7.04 29.35 15.53
C LYS A 251 -7.15 29.50 17.04
N LEU A 252 -6.27 30.30 17.63
CA LEU A 252 -6.15 30.42 19.09
C LEU A 252 -7.44 30.89 19.77
N ASN A 253 -8.22 31.75 19.11
CA ASN A 253 -9.51 32.24 19.58
C ASN A 253 -10.60 31.15 19.65
N GLU A 254 -10.41 30.00 19.00
CA GLU A 254 -11.35 28.87 19.03
C GLU A 254 -10.95 27.80 20.06
N VAL A 255 -9.72 27.83 20.59
CA VAL A 255 -9.18 26.78 21.48
C VAL A 255 -9.96 26.67 22.79
N SER A 256 -10.39 27.79 23.37
CA SER A 256 -11.16 27.81 24.63
C SER A 256 -12.56 27.20 24.52
N LEU A 257 -13.05 26.98 23.30
CA LEU A 257 -14.37 26.41 23.02
C LEU A 257 -14.36 24.88 23.02
N TYR A 258 -13.18 24.25 22.97
CA TYR A 258 -13.04 22.81 22.88
C TYR A 258 -12.61 22.18 24.22
N PRO A 259 -13.08 20.96 24.52
CA PRO A 259 -12.67 20.25 25.73
C PRO A 259 -11.16 19.93 25.69
N ARG A 260 -10.56 19.74 26.86
CA ARG A 260 -9.15 19.31 26.95
C ARG A 260 -8.94 17.98 26.22
N GLY A 261 -7.81 17.85 25.55
CA GLY A 261 -7.48 16.66 24.75
C GLY A 261 -8.16 16.64 23.37
N HIS A 262 -8.92 17.68 23.01
CA HIS A 262 -9.46 17.82 21.66
C HIS A 262 -8.34 17.97 20.62
N PHE A 263 -7.28 18.71 20.94
CA PHE A 263 -6.11 18.89 20.09
C PHE A 263 -4.89 18.23 20.74
N LEU A 264 -4.54 17.01 20.32
CA LEU A 264 -3.33 16.32 20.78
C LEU A 264 -2.16 16.53 19.82
N ASN A 265 -2.45 16.51 18.51
CA ASN A 265 -1.44 16.56 17.46
C ASN A 265 -1.39 17.96 16.84
N ILE A 266 -0.75 18.91 17.52
CA ILE A 266 -0.46 20.23 16.95
C ILE A 266 0.97 20.21 16.43
N ALA A 267 1.20 20.56 15.18
CA ALA A 267 2.53 20.62 14.58
C ALA A 267 2.93 22.06 14.25
N LEU A 268 4.20 22.40 14.48
CA LEU A 268 4.81 23.61 13.94
C LEU A 268 5.32 23.33 12.52
N VAL A 269 4.80 24.07 11.54
CA VAL A 269 5.21 23.98 10.12
C VAL A 269 5.43 25.39 9.59
N GLY A 270 6.68 25.72 9.31
CA GLY A 270 7.13 27.08 9.11
C GLY A 270 6.94 27.89 10.40
N SER A 271 6.28 29.03 10.29
CA SER A 271 5.85 29.85 11.43
C SER A 271 4.44 29.51 11.92
N GLU A 272 3.76 28.54 11.30
CA GLU A 272 2.33 28.31 11.50
C GLU A 272 2.09 27.05 12.35
N LYS A 273 1.08 27.10 13.21
CA LYS A 273 0.61 25.96 14.00
C LYS A 273 -0.53 25.25 13.26
N TRP A 274 -0.40 23.95 13.04
CA TRP A 274 -1.38 23.14 12.33
C TRP A 274 -1.92 22.02 13.21
N VAL A 275 -3.24 21.82 13.15
CA VAL A 275 -3.94 20.77 13.87
C VAL A 275 -4.09 19.56 12.97
N PHE A 276 -3.59 18.43 13.47
CA PHE A 276 -3.72 17.11 12.88
C PHE A 276 -4.78 16.29 13.64
N SER A 277 -5.30 15.23 13.01
CA SER A 277 -6.26 14.34 13.65
C SER A 277 -5.59 13.57 14.79
N ASN A 278 -6.32 13.39 15.89
CA ASN A 278 -5.86 12.57 17.03
C ASN A 278 -5.83 11.07 16.68
N LYS A 279 -6.39 10.67 15.53
CA LYS A 279 -6.42 9.29 15.02
C LYS A 279 -5.25 8.94 14.11
N ASN A 280 -4.32 9.87 13.90
CA ASN A 280 -3.17 9.61 13.04
C ASN A 280 -2.31 8.48 13.59
N PHE A 281 -1.66 7.79 12.66
CA PHE A 281 -0.65 6.81 12.96
C PHE A 281 0.48 7.44 13.78
N ARG A 282 0.87 6.72 14.82
CA ARG A 282 1.86 7.11 15.81
C ARG A 282 2.61 5.86 16.26
N PRO A 283 3.83 5.98 16.80
CA PRO A 283 4.53 4.83 17.34
C PRO A 283 3.67 4.16 18.42
N PRO A 284 3.87 2.85 18.68
CA PRO A 284 3.07 2.08 19.63
C PRO A 284 3.36 2.48 21.08
N ILE A 285 2.89 3.67 21.48
CA ILE A 285 3.09 4.25 22.81
C ILE A 285 2.11 3.72 23.86
N ASP A 286 1.03 3.07 23.41
CA ASP A 286 -0.02 2.48 24.25
C ASP A 286 0.05 0.94 24.27
N VAL A 287 1.04 0.36 23.62
CA VAL A 287 1.27 -1.08 23.57
C VAL A 287 2.27 -1.45 24.65
N ILE A 288 2.03 -2.57 25.36
CA ILE A 288 2.95 -3.05 26.38
C ILE A 288 4.26 -3.55 25.75
N GLU A 289 5.35 -3.48 26.50
CA GLU A 289 6.70 -3.74 25.95
C GLU A 289 6.84 -5.15 25.37
N ASP A 290 6.26 -6.16 26.01
CA ASP A 290 6.31 -7.55 25.54
C ASP A 290 5.58 -7.75 24.20
N ASP A 291 4.46 -7.06 24.01
CA ASP A 291 3.72 -7.06 22.74
C ASP A 291 4.52 -6.36 21.63
N ILE A 292 5.23 -5.27 21.94
CA ILE A 292 6.11 -4.60 20.96
C ILE A 292 7.22 -5.57 20.51
N LYS A 293 7.88 -6.27 21.44
CA LYS A 293 8.90 -7.28 21.10
C LYS A 293 8.32 -8.39 20.24
N LEU A 294 7.10 -8.81 20.54
CA LEU A 294 6.40 -9.82 19.75
C LEU A 294 6.09 -9.32 18.33
N GLY A 295 5.61 -8.09 18.17
CA GLY A 295 5.37 -7.46 16.86
C GLY A 295 6.65 -7.32 16.03
N ILE A 296 7.78 -6.99 16.67
CA ILE A 296 9.11 -6.95 16.04
C ILE A 296 9.53 -8.35 15.60
N TYR A 297 9.32 -9.37 16.43
CA TYR A 297 9.63 -10.76 16.09
C TYR A 297 8.81 -11.24 14.89
N VAL A 298 7.51 -10.92 14.82
CA VAL A 298 6.66 -11.23 13.65
C VAL A 298 7.22 -10.59 12.38
N PHE A 299 7.65 -9.33 12.45
CA PHE A 299 8.31 -8.66 11.33
C PHE A 299 9.58 -9.39 10.90
N GLU A 300 10.48 -9.70 11.85
CA GLU A 300 11.74 -10.42 11.57
C GLU A 300 11.48 -11.76 10.88
N GLN A 301 10.58 -12.59 11.43
CA GLN A 301 10.29 -13.90 10.85
C GLN A 301 9.61 -13.80 9.48
N SER A 302 8.73 -12.82 9.28
CA SER A 302 8.09 -12.55 7.99
C SER A 302 9.11 -12.15 6.93
N LEU A 303 10.05 -11.28 7.30
CA LEU A 303 11.13 -10.84 6.43
C LEU A 303 12.05 -11.99 6.03
N LEU A 304 12.43 -12.86 6.98
CA LEU A 304 13.26 -14.04 6.70
C LEU A 304 12.57 -15.01 5.76
N TYR A 305 11.28 -15.26 5.93
CA TYR A 305 10.50 -16.12 5.05
C TYR A 305 10.43 -15.54 3.63
N ALA A 306 10.15 -14.23 3.50
CA ALA A 306 10.13 -13.55 2.21
C ALA A 306 11.51 -13.59 1.52
N SER A 307 12.59 -13.38 2.28
CA SER A 307 13.97 -13.48 1.80
C SER A 307 14.32 -14.86 1.25
N GLU A 308 13.91 -15.93 1.95
CA GLU A 308 14.08 -17.31 1.47
C GLU A 308 13.33 -17.54 0.16
N PHE A 309 12.08 -17.07 0.06
CA PHE A 309 11.30 -17.20 -1.17
C PHE A 309 11.93 -16.42 -2.33
N PHE A 310 12.38 -15.18 -2.09
CA PHE A 310 13.00 -14.32 -3.08
C PHE A 310 14.54 -14.42 -3.11
N LYS A 311 15.09 -15.59 -2.73
CA LYS A 311 16.54 -15.85 -2.71
C LYS A 311 17.22 -15.38 -4.00
N GLY A 312 18.27 -14.58 -3.83
CA GLY A 312 19.02 -13.92 -4.91
C GLY A 312 18.73 -12.42 -5.04
N SER A 313 17.63 -11.94 -4.46
CA SER A 313 17.30 -10.51 -4.43
C SER A 313 18.08 -9.80 -3.31
N LYS A 314 18.52 -8.56 -3.56
CA LYS A 314 19.03 -7.69 -2.49
C LYS A 314 17.87 -7.02 -1.77
N ILE A 315 17.86 -7.05 -0.44
CA ILE A 315 16.76 -6.51 0.36
C ILE A 315 17.27 -5.31 1.18
N ASP A 316 16.58 -4.18 1.05
CA ASP A 316 16.77 -2.99 1.87
C ASP A 316 15.49 -2.74 2.68
N ILE A 317 15.61 -2.63 4.00
CA ILE A 317 14.52 -2.20 4.88
C ILE A 317 14.49 -0.68 4.91
N VAL A 318 13.34 -0.09 4.58
CA VAL A 318 13.09 1.35 4.62
C VAL A 318 12.23 1.67 5.84
N PHE A 319 12.82 2.34 6.82
CA PHE A 319 12.10 2.77 8.02
C PHE A 319 11.32 4.06 7.74
N LEU A 320 9.99 3.96 7.71
CA LEU A 320 9.08 5.08 7.50
C LEU A 320 8.62 5.63 8.87
N PRO A 321 8.95 6.88 9.24
CA PRO A 321 8.41 7.48 10.46
C PRO A 321 6.90 7.68 10.34
N SER A 322 6.21 7.49 11.45
CA SER A 322 4.80 7.80 11.60
C SER A 322 4.53 9.30 11.42
N VAL A 323 3.26 9.67 11.24
CA VAL A 323 2.84 11.08 11.13
C VAL A 323 3.33 11.88 12.32
N THR A 324 3.12 11.36 13.54
CA THR A 324 3.51 12.07 14.77
C THR A 324 5.02 12.18 14.99
N SER A 325 5.81 11.26 14.44
CA SER A 325 7.28 11.32 14.47
C SER A 325 7.86 12.17 13.34
N SER A 326 7.04 12.51 12.34
CA SER A 326 7.47 13.30 11.18
C SER A 326 7.49 14.79 11.47
N TYR A 327 6.64 15.30 12.36
CA TYR A 327 6.51 16.74 12.63
C TYR A 327 7.07 17.15 13.98
N GLN A 328 7.44 18.42 14.11
CA GLN A 328 7.67 19.04 15.41
C GLN A 328 6.32 19.26 16.10
N LEU A 329 5.92 18.29 16.93
CA LEU A 329 4.70 18.41 17.70
C LEU A 329 4.87 19.38 18.88
N LEU A 330 3.82 20.15 19.14
CA LEU A 330 3.67 21.11 20.22
C LEU A 330 2.61 20.58 21.20
N THR A 331 2.76 20.92 22.48
CA THR A 331 1.70 20.71 23.47
C THR A 331 1.00 22.03 23.75
N LEU A 332 -0.33 22.00 23.94
CA LEU A 332 -1.11 23.19 24.35
C LEU A 332 -0.71 23.76 25.73
N VAL A 333 0.27 23.18 26.42
CA VAL A 333 0.78 23.68 27.69
C VAL A 333 1.70 24.89 27.49
N GLU A 334 2.33 25.03 26.32
CA GLU A 334 3.31 26.10 26.05
C GLU A 334 2.70 27.51 25.97
N GLU A 335 1.37 27.68 25.96
CA GLU A 335 0.72 29.01 25.93
C GLU A 335 -0.11 29.34 27.17
N TYR A 336 -0.44 28.36 28.03
CA TYR A 336 -1.25 28.61 29.23
C TYR A 336 -0.43 28.97 30.47
N GLU A 337 0.90 28.89 30.40
CA GLU A 337 1.77 29.30 31.52
C GLU A 337 1.87 30.83 31.70
N GLU A 338 1.44 31.65 30.73
CA GLU A 338 1.27 33.09 30.98
C GLU A 338 0.04 33.41 31.85
N SER A 339 -0.88 32.45 32.08
CA SER A 339 -2.12 32.67 32.85
C SER A 339 -2.25 31.79 34.10
N GLY A 340 -1.12 31.50 34.76
CA GLY A 340 -1.00 30.98 36.13
C GLY A 340 -2.15 30.13 36.68
N SER A 341 -2.05 28.79 36.57
CA SER A 341 -2.60 27.86 37.59
C SER A 341 -2.19 26.39 37.40
N GLY A 342 -1.29 25.93 38.28
CA GLY A 342 -1.42 24.61 38.92
C GLY A 342 -0.66 23.41 38.35
N LEU A 343 0.66 23.40 38.52
CA LEU A 343 1.55 22.40 39.16
C LEU A 343 1.26 20.87 39.20
N ASN A 344 0.35 20.29 38.42
CA ASN A 344 0.28 18.81 38.26
C ASN A 344 -0.15 18.39 36.83
N ARG A 345 0.09 19.25 35.85
CA ARG A 345 -0.58 19.21 34.53
C ARG A 345 0.38 19.24 33.33
N GLN A 346 1.67 19.50 33.54
CA GLN A 346 2.73 19.44 32.52
C GLN A 346 3.15 18.00 32.21
N GLU A 347 3.14 17.11 33.21
CA GLU A 347 3.73 15.77 33.10
C GLU A 347 3.06 14.89 32.04
N SER A 348 1.74 14.95 31.85
CA SER A 348 1.03 14.05 30.92
C SER A 348 1.30 14.37 29.44
N ASN A 349 1.39 15.65 29.07
CA ASN A 349 1.64 16.07 27.69
C ASN A 349 3.14 15.99 27.34
N TYR A 350 4.03 16.34 28.28
CA TYR A 350 5.46 16.04 28.12
C TYR A 350 5.69 14.53 28.03
N SER A 351 4.97 13.73 28.83
CA SER A 351 5.00 12.26 28.76
C SER A 351 4.53 11.75 27.39
N TYR A 352 3.50 12.34 26.78
CA TYR A 352 3.05 11.96 25.43
C TYR A 352 4.14 12.16 24.37
N LEU A 353 4.71 13.37 24.25
CA LEU A 353 5.76 13.64 23.27
C LEU A 353 7.05 12.84 23.55
N ALA A 354 7.42 12.70 24.82
CA ALA A 354 8.54 11.88 25.23
C ALA A 354 8.34 10.40 24.88
N LYS A 355 7.12 9.87 25.05
CA LYS A 355 6.76 8.50 24.66
C LYS A 355 6.88 8.29 23.15
N ILE A 356 6.37 9.21 22.33
CA ILE A 356 6.52 9.16 20.86
C ILE A 356 7.99 9.07 20.50
N LYS A 357 8.81 10.02 20.98
CA LYS A 357 10.23 10.07 20.69
C LYS A 357 10.97 8.82 21.16
N LYS A 358 10.70 8.36 22.38
CA LYS A 358 11.33 7.15 22.95
C LYS A 358 10.95 5.90 22.16
N SER A 359 9.66 5.74 21.86
CA SER A 359 9.15 4.60 21.09
C SER A 359 9.73 4.57 19.68
N GLY A 360 9.78 5.71 19.00
CA GLY A 360 10.35 5.79 17.66
C GLY A 360 11.84 5.50 17.59
N ILE A 361 12.64 6.04 18.52
CA ILE A 361 14.07 5.72 18.63
C ILE A 361 14.27 4.22 18.94
N PHE A 362 13.44 3.66 19.82
CA PHE A 362 13.50 2.24 20.14
C PHE A 362 13.25 1.38 18.91
N LEU A 363 12.13 1.62 18.20
CA LEU A 363 11.80 0.85 16.99
C LEU A 363 12.86 1.00 15.91
N LEU A 364 13.31 2.22 15.62
CA LEU A 364 14.38 2.47 14.64
C LEU A 364 15.61 1.60 14.92
N ASN A 365 16.04 1.57 16.19
CA ASN A 365 17.21 0.78 16.58
C ASN A 365 16.97 -0.73 16.50
N GLU A 366 15.79 -1.22 16.89
CA GLU A 366 15.48 -2.65 16.81
C GLU A 366 15.38 -3.13 15.35
N ILE A 367 14.74 -2.37 14.47
CA ILE A 367 14.66 -2.71 13.05
C ILE A 367 16.05 -2.62 12.39
N LYS A 368 16.86 -1.63 12.76
CA LYS A 368 18.26 -1.54 12.29
C LYS A 368 19.09 -2.76 12.73
N LYS A 369 18.96 -3.20 13.99
CA LYS A 369 19.62 -4.42 14.48
C LYS A 369 19.20 -5.66 13.70
N ILE A 370 17.93 -5.78 13.32
CA ILE A 370 17.45 -6.88 12.46
C ILE A 370 18.15 -6.83 11.09
N ALA A 371 18.24 -5.64 10.49
CA ALA A 371 18.94 -5.48 9.21
C ALA A 371 20.41 -5.91 9.32
N GLU A 372 21.13 -5.42 10.33
CA GLU A 372 22.54 -5.75 10.58
C GLU A 372 22.75 -7.24 10.84
N LYS A 373 21.91 -7.85 11.70
CA LYS A 373 21.98 -9.26 12.07
C LYS A 373 21.88 -10.19 10.87
N HIS A 374 21.06 -9.83 9.87
CA HIS A 374 20.77 -10.68 8.71
C HIS A 374 21.41 -10.19 7.40
N GLY A 375 22.21 -9.12 7.46
CA GLY A 375 22.90 -8.57 6.29
C GLY A 375 21.97 -7.90 5.27
N PHE A 376 20.82 -7.38 5.71
CA PHE A 376 19.96 -6.54 4.89
C PHE A 376 20.47 -5.10 4.87
N GLY A 377 20.18 -4.37 3.79
CA GLY A 377 20.38 -2.92 3.80
C GLY A 377 19.34 -2.24 4.71
N PHE A 378 19.69 -1.07 5.21
CA PHE A 378 18.81 -0.29 6.08
C PHE A 378 18.85 1.19 5.69
N ILE A 379 17.67 1.78 5.55
CA ILE A 379 17.48 3.16 5.13
C ILE A 379 16.56 3.85 6.14
N ASP A 380 17.05 4.89 6.80
CA ASP A 380 16.27 5.74 7.70
C ASP A 380 15.87 7.02 6.96
N VAL A 381 14.63 7.10 6.47
CA VAL A 381 14.13 8.30 5.80
C VAL A 381 13.74 9.41 6.78
N GLY A 382 13.74 9.13 8.08
CA GLY A 382 13.28 10.01 9.15
C GLY A 382 13.93 11.39 9.16
N PRO A 383 15.27 11.53 9.00
CA PRO A 383 15.92 12.83 8.95
C PRO A 383 15.40 13.72 7.82
N ASP A 384 15.25 13.19 6.61
CA ASP A 384 14.79 13.95 5.44
C ASP A 384 13.31 14.30 5.55
N VAL A 385 12.49 13.35 6.00
CA VAL A 385 11.06 13.56 6.29
C VAL A 385 10.86 14.67 7.32
N ARG A 386 11.59 14.62 8.44
CA ARG A 386 11.54 15.66 9.48
C ARG A 386 12.12 17.00 9.01
N SER A 387 13.08 16.99 8.10
CA SER A 387 13.62 18.22 7.51
C SER A 387 12.58 18.91 6.65
N ALA A 388 11.92 18.17 5.75
CA ALA A 388 10.87 18.70 4.89
C ALA A 388 9.66 19.20 5.69
N SER A 389 9.22 18.44 6.69
CA SER A 389 8.04 18.74 7.50
C SER A 389 8.14 20.04 8.31
N LYS A 390 9.37 20.53 8.56
CA LYS A 390 9.58 21.84 9.21
C LYS A 390 9.06 23.01 8.39
N SER A 391 8.93 22.87 7.08
CA SER A 391 8.58 23.98 6.18
C SER A 391 7.27 23.78 5.43
N GLN A 392 6.79 22.54 5.32
CA GLN A 392 5.60 22.19 4.55
C GLN A 392 4.89 20.95 5.09
N ILE A 393 3.59 20.86 4.85
CA ILE A 393 2.79 19.66 5.12
C ILE A 393 3.10 18.63 4.02
N ILE A 394 3.58 17.46 4.42
CA ILE A 394 4.00 16.38 3.51
C ILE A 394 3.05 15.17 3.54
N HIS A 395 2.08 15.17 4.44
CA HIS A 395 1.01 14.18 4.50
C HIS A 395 -0.25 14.72 3.82
N GLY A 396 -1.20 13.84 3.48
CA GLY A 396 -2.47 14.28 2.94
C GLY A 396 -3.19 15.22 3.89
N MET A 397 -3.82 16.26 3.35
CA MET A 397 -4.66 17.20 4.11
C MET A 397 -5.84 16.48 4.76
N VAL A 398 -6.26 15.40 4.12
CA VAL A 398 -7.50 14.69 4.31
C VAL A 398 -7.18 13.28 4.83
N ASP A 399 -6.37 12.56 4.08
CA ASP A 399 -5.76 11.30 4.50
C ASP A 399 -4.39 11.57 5.10
N GLN A 400 -4.35 11.74 6.42
CA GLN A 400 -3.15 12.18 7.12
C GLN A 400 -2.15 11.06 7.37
N ASN A 401 -2.53 9.80 7.18
CA ASN A 401 -1.66 8.63 7.41
C ASN A 401 -0.76 8.30 6.22
N HIS A 402 -1.06 8.89 5.07
CA HIS A 402 -0.29 8.70 3.84
C HIS A 402 0.38 10.01 3.43
N PHE A 403 1.51 9.89 2.76
CA PHE A 403 2.15 11.05 2.16
C PHE A 403 1.27 11.68 1.06
N ASN A 404 1.34 13.01 0.95
CA ASN A 404 0.90 13.68 -0.26
C ASN A 404 1.99 13.59 -1.34
N LYS A 405 1.76 14.20 -2.50
CA LYS A 405 2.73 14.20 -3.60
C LYS A 405 4.13 14.66 -3.17
N THR A 406 4.21 15.73 -2.39
CA THR A 406 5.49 16.26 -1.89
C THR A 406 6.16 15.28 -0.94
N GLY A 407 5.40 14.67 -0.02
CA GLY A 407 5.93 13.66 0.90
C GLY A 407 6.49 12.43 0.17
N TYR A 408 5.80 11.94 -0.85
CA TYR A 408 6.30 10.82 -1.66
C TYR A 408 7.58 11.16 -2.41
N HIS A 409 7.75 12.41 -2.86
CA HIS A 409 9.04 12.88 -3.42
C HIS A 409 10.15 12.89 -2.38
N VAL A 410 9.91 13.47 -1.20
CA VAL A 410 10.90 13.47 -0.11
C VAL A 410 11.31 12.05 0.28
N PHE A 411 10.32 11.17 0.44
CA PHE A 411 10.52 9.77 0.78
C PHE A 411 11.35 9.02 -0.27
N SER A 412 10.99 9.15 -1.55
CA SER A 412 11.69 8.49 -2.65
C SER A 412 13.12 9.02 -2.80
N ASP A 413 13.32 10.33 -2.64
CA ASP A 413 14.64 10.95 -2.76
C ASP A 413 15.56 10.53 -1.63
N SER A 414 15.01 10.43 -0.41
CA SER A 414 15.73 9.87 0.73
C SER A 414 16.19 8.43 0.48
N ILE A 415 15.30 7.58 -0.05
CA ILE A 415 15.63 6.20 -0.44
C ILE A 415 16.77 6.16 -1.45
N ILE A 416 16.69 6.96 -2.52
CA ILE A 416 17.70 7.01 -3.58
C ILE A 416 19.06 7.47 -3.01
N ASN A 417 19.05 8.49 -2.15
CA ASN A 417 20.28 9.09 -1.61
C ASN A 417 20.99 8.21 -0.59
N GLN A 418 20.26 7.35 0.11
CA GLN A 418 20.82 6.49 1.16
C GLN A 418 21.09 5.05 0.67
N SER A 419 20.38 4.59 -0.36
CA SER A 419 20.61 3.25 -0.89
C SER A 419 21.81 3.22 -1.84
N ASP A 420 22.96 2.75 -1.35
CA ASP A 420 24.13 2.47 -2.20
C ASP A 420 23.80 1.48 -3.33
N ASN A 421 22.82 0.61 -3.06
CA ASN A 421 22.24 -0.31 -4.00
C ASN A 421 21.52 0.39 -5.17
N LEU A 422 20.80 1.49 -4.92
CA LEU A 422 20.06 2.22 -5.96
C LEU A 422 20.91 3.28 -6.67
N LYS A 423 21.91 3.86 -6.01
CA LYS A 423 22.85 4.81 -6.65
C LYS A 423 23.53 4.25 -7.90
N GLN A 424 23.68 2.93 -7.98
CA GLN A 424 24.24 2.23 -9.14
C GLN A 424 23.44 2.46 -10.44
N PHE A 425 22.18 2.90 -10.35
CA PHE A 425 21.33 3.20 -11.50
C PHE A 425 21.40 4.66 -11.98
N ILE A 426 22.09 5.56 -11.26
CA ILE A 426 22.19 6.99 -11.58
C ILE A 426 23.37 7.27 -12.54
N GLN A 427 23.78 6.29 -13.35
CA GLN A 427 24.77 6.46 -14.42
C GLN A 427 24.11 6.96 -15.69
#